data_AF-R7ND15-F1
#
_entry.id   AF-R7ND15-F1
#
_cell.length_a   1.000
_cell.length_b   1.000
_cell.length_c   1.000
_cell.angle_alpha   90.00
_cell.angle_beta   90.00
_cell.angle_gamma   90.00
#
_symmetry.space_group_name_H-M   'P 1'
#
loop_
_entity.id
_entity.type
_entity.pdbx_description
1 polymer ?
#
loop_
_entity_poly.entity_id
_entity_poly.type
_entity_poly.pdbx_seq_one_letter_code
_entity_poly.pdbx_strand_id
1 'polypeptide(L)'
;MKRYLTEREVVMIFETLKRSHLKRNIMIVSVIVVIISVCIFNFTRAKYRYTQSIPLVNGIINYSLADLNIIALYQQNDSGGYDEISTVPTAGYVINEEKSYCKVSGEQDKNVKLYTNGKGEHVFSNLKKGSKCYLYFDMGGNGYKTLLENYTTLIKRDNFTSKIETVMAKTLYYEETDLGRIYYFAGNPLDNYLKFAGILWRMVGINENGSIRLIHAGNIGASAFNNGYDSNAYVGYMYNSMIVHGLTTSSTIKTFLDEWYEDNLQAFSNYIDIEVGFCGDRTPSTDSTTSNGQGGTWGTTTYYGAYIRYNASNPSLSCLNEDLYTVKDSNVGNKALTYPIGLISMDEILYAGGVAGTGFSTYLNSNYSYWTMSPYYFSFDSAYVEVMHADNSLTPIRTDYSNYVRPVINIKSNVIITGSGTSSDPYVVKGTN
;
A
#
# COMPACT_ATOMS: atom_id res chain seq x y z
N MET A 1 58.37 67.12 -33.75
CA MET A 1 58.68 68.01 -32.59
C MET A 1 57.45 68.92 -32.33
N LYS A 2 57.25 69.48 -31.12
CA LYS A 2 55.97 70.10 -30.67
C LYS A 2 55.71 71.54 -31.18
N ARG A 3 54.43 71.93 -31.36
CA ARG A 3 53.70 73.18 -30.94
C ARG A 3 52.35 73.31 -31.73
N TYR A 4 51.14 73.66 -31.26
CA TYR A 4 50.58 74.51 -30.16
C TYR A 4 50.90 76.02 -30.33
N LEU A 5 50.00 77.04 -30.33
CA LEU A 5 48.57 77.28 -29.97
C LEU A 5 47.92 78.29 -30.99
N THR A 6 46.59 78.43 -31.22
CA THR A 6 45.52 79.29 -30.58
C THR A 6 45.94 80.75 -30.17
N GLU A 7 45.07 81.80 -30.09
CA GLU A 7 43.61 81.87 -29.82
C GLU A 7 42.93 83.28 -30.07
N ARG A 8 41.60 83.32 -30.38
CA ARG A 8 40.47 84.28 -30.05
C ARG A 8 40.62 85.84 -29.99
N GLU A 9 39.60 86.68 -29.74
CA GLU A 9 38.11 86.52 -29.54
C GLU A 9 37.31 87.33 -30.61
N VAL A 10 36.31 88.25 -30.46
CA VAL A 10 35.57 88.98 -29.38
C VAL A 10 34.06 89.04 -29.77
N VAL A 11 33.13 89.31 -28.84
CA VAL A 11 31.64 89.20 -29.02
C VAL A 11 30.87 90.51 -28.73
N MET A 12 29.67 90.67 -29.32
CA MET A 12 28.72 91.78 -29.11
C MET A 12 27.39 91.27 -28.48
N ILE A 13 26.66 92.10 -27.74
CA ILE A 13 25.47 91.72 -26.92
C ILE A 13 24.16 92.22 -27.56
N PHE A 14 23.07 91.47 -27.38
CA PHE A 14 21.69 91.83 -27.74
C PHE A 14 20.71 91.57 -26.57
N GLU A 15 19.65 92.37 -26.46
CA GLU A 15 18.57 92.18 -25.48
C GLU A 15 17.62 91.02 -25.87
N THR A 16 16.83 90.50 -24.92
CA THR A 16 16.02 89.27 -25.10
C THR A 16 14.52 89.47 -24.85
N LEU A 17 13.71 88.88 -25.73
CA LEU A 17 12.23 88.92 -25.68
C LEU A 17 11.63 87.94 -24.67
N LYS A 18 10.42 88.28 -24.16
CA LYS A 18 9.69 87.53 -23.12
C LYS A 18 9.44 86.06 -23.52
N ARG A 19 9.74 85.13 -22.61
CA ARG A 19 9.49 83.68 -22.80
C ARG A 19 8.01 83.32 -22.65
N SER A 20 7.47 82.55 -23.60
CA SER A 20 6.14 81.91 -23.49
C SER A 20 6.16 80.69 -22.56
N HIS A 21 5.12 80.55 -21.73
CA HIS A 21 4.94 79.40 -20.83
C HIS A 21 4.50 78.10 -21.53
N LEU A 22 4.15 78.13 -22.82
CA LEU A 22 3.64 76.97 -23.55
C LEU A 22 4.57 75.75 -23.45
N LYS A 23 5.89 75.96 -23.60
CA LYS A 23 6.91 74.89 -23.47
C LYS A 23 6.95 74.26 -22.07
N ARG A 24 6.71 75.03 -21.01
CA ARG A 24 6.68 74.53 -19.62
C ARG A 24 5.47 73.61 -19.42
N ASN A 25 4.30 74.02 -19.88
CA ASN A 25 3.07 73.25 -19.67
C ASN A 25 3.09 71.94 -20.47
N ILE A 26 3.61 71.95 -21.71
CA ILE A 26 3.83 70.73 -22.51
C ILE A 26 4.78 69.75 -21.79
N MET A 27 5.88 70.26 -21.20
CA MET A 27 6.84 69.43 -20.46
C MET A 27 6.23 68.81 -19.18
N ILE A 28 5.35 69.54 -18.47
CA ILE A 28 4.65 68.99 -17.30
C ILE A 28 3.71 67.84 -17.71
N VAL A 29 2.95 68.01 -18.80
CA VAL A 29 2.05 66.97 -19.30
C VAL A 29 2.81 65.71 -19.74
N SER A 30 3.93 65.86 -20.46
CA SER A 30 4.72 64.68 -20.89
C SER A 30 5.36 63.93 -19.71
N VAL A 31 5.83 64.64 -18.67
CA VAL A 31 6.32 64.00 -17.43
C VAL A 31 5.20 63.22 -16.72
N ILE A 32 3.99 63.77 -16.62
CA ILE A 32 2.84 63.07 -16.01
C ILE A 32 2.48 61.80 -16.80
N VAL A 33 2.46 61.86 -18.14
CA VAL A 33 2.18 60.70 -18.99
C VAL A 33 3.25 59.61 -18.83
N VAL A 34 4.53 59.98 -18.69
CA VAL A 34 5.62 59.01 -18.41
C VAL A 34 5.43 58.36 -17.04
N ILE A 35 5.11 59.12 -15.99
CA ILE A 35 4.86 58.58 -14.65
C ILE A 35 3.69 57.60 -14.66
N ILE A 36 2.55 57.96 -15.27
CA ILE A 36 1.38 57.08 -15.40
C ILE A 36 1.76 55.81 -16.18
N SER A 37 2.52 55.93 -17.26
CA SER A 37 2.98 54.77 -18.06
C SER A 37 3.86 53.82 -17.25
N VAL A 38 4.79 54.35 -16.45
CA VAL A 38 5.65 53.55 -15.55
C VAL A 38 4.84 52.89 -14.44
N CYS A 39 3.84 53.59 -13.87
CA CYS A 39 2.91 53.00 -12.90
C CYS A 39 2.12 51.83 -13.53
N ILE A 40 1.54 52.01 -14.72
CA ILE A 40 0.81 50.95 -15.43
C ILE A 40 1.75 49.76 -15.72
N PHE A 41 2.97 50.01 -16.21
CA PHE A 41 3.93 48.94 -16.54
C PHE A 41 4.42 48.16 -15.31
N ASN A 42 4.51 48.82 -14.15
CA ASN A 42 4.81 48.16 -12.89
C ASN A 42 3.61 47.39 -12.34
N PHE A 43 2.38 47.89 -12.46
CA PHE A 43 1.16 47.17 -12.07
C PHE A 43 0.88 45.95 -12.96
N THR A 44 1.16 46.02 -14.27
CA THR A 44 1.09 44.83 -15.14
C THR A 44 2.21 43.85 -14.83
N ARG A 45 3.46 44.29 -14.60
CA ARG A 45 4.53 43.39 -14.12
C ARG A 45 4.22 42.75 -12.77
N ALA A 46 3.52 43.43 -11.87
CA ALA A 46 3.05 42.85 -10.61
C ALA A 46 2.03 41.71 -10.85
N LYS A 47 1.12 41.87 -11.83
CA LYS A 47 0.20 40.80 -12.27
C LYS A 47 0.87 39.62 -12.99
N TYR A 48 2.14 39.74 -13.40
CA TYR A 48 2.90 38.68 -14.08
C TYR A 48 4.10 38.18 -13.27
N ARG A 49 4.10 38.33 -11.93
CA ARG A 49 5.06 37.64 -11.06
C ARG A 49 4.63 36.19 -10.83
N TYR A 50 5.21 35.28 -11.62
CA TYR A 50 5.33 33.84 -11.36
C TYR A 50 4.14 33.14 -10.67
N THR A 51 3.11 32.82 -11.46
CA THR A 51 2.36 31.58 -11.21
C THR A 51 3.24 30.38 -11.60
N GLN A 52 4.13 29.95 -10.70
CA GLN A 52 4.76 28.64 -10.83
C GLN A 52 3.73 27.57 -10.51
N SER A 53 3.33 26.77 -11.50
CA SER A 53 2.58 25.54 -11.30
C SER A 53 3.51 24.49 -10.68
N ILE A 54 3.53 24.39 -9.36
CA ILE A 54 4.13 23.24 -8.67
C ILE A 54 3.15 22.07 -8.83
N PRO A 55 3.55 20.94 -9.45
CA PRO A 55 2.74 19.72 -9.43
C PRO A 55 2.83 19.09 -8.04
N LEU A 56 2.00 19.56 -7.12
CA LEU A 56 1.75 18.85 -5.86
C LEU A 56 0.96 17.59 -6.18
N VAL A 57 1.61 16.44 -6.01
CA VAL A 57 1.03 15.12 -6.29
C VAL A 57 -0.16 14.87 -5.36
N ASN A 58 -1.33 14.65 -5.96
CA ASN A 58 -2.58 14.18 -5.36
C ASN A 58 -3.09 14.93 -4.12
N GLY A 59 -3.67 16.12 -4.35
CA GLY A 59 -4.61 16.74 -3.40
C GLY A 59 -5.41 17.86 -4.07
N ILE A 60 -6.71 17.66 -4.33
CA ILE A 60 -7.56 18.68 -4.96
C ILE A 60 -7.98 19.73 -3.92
N ILE A 61 -7.13 20.73 -3.71
CA ILE A 61 -7.43 21.91 -2.89
C ILE A 61 -8.22 22.92 -3.75
N ASN A 62 -9.55 22.94 -3.61
CA ASN A 62 -10.44 23.86 -4.33
C ASN A 62 -10.44 25.31 -3.79
N TYR A 63 -9.26 25.84 -3.41
CA TYR A 63 -9.09 27.18 -2.85
C TYR A 63 -7.83 27.86 -3.37
N SER A 64 -7.84 29.19 -3.45
CA SER A 64 -6.65 29.94 -3.86
C SER A 64 -5.64 30.05 -2.71
N LEU A 65 -4.35 30.05 -3.02
CA LEU A 65 -3.27 30.25 -2.04
C LEU A 65 -3.34 31.60 -1.30
N ALA A 66 -4.18 32.54 -1.74
CA ALA A 66 -4.44 33.80 -1.03
C ALA A 66 -5.37 33.64 0.21
N ASP A 67 -6.02 32.48 0.38
CA ASP A 67 -7.01 32.23 1.45
C ASP A 67 -6.44 31.47 2.67
N LEU A 68 -5.25 30.87 2.53
CA LEU A 68 -4.54 30.09 3.56
C LEU A 68 -3.23 30.79 3.95
N ASN A 69 -3.29 31.68 4.94
CA ASN A 69 -2.15 32.56 5.27
C ASN A 69 -1.36 32.12 6.52
N ILE A 70 -1.85 31.14 7.30
CA ILE A 70 -1.11 30.50 8.41
C ILE A 70 -1.53 29.03 8.53
N ILE A 71 -0.57 28.12 8.32
CA ILE A 71 -0.64 26.74 8.81
C ILE A 71 0.61 26.53 9.68
N ALA A 72 0.41 26.21 10.96
CA ALA A 72 1.48 25.73 11.83
C ALA A 72 1.55 24.21 11.71
N LEU A 73 2.77 23.67 11.60
CA LEU A 73 3.03 22.25 11.37
C LEU A 73 3.97 21.76 12.46
N TYR A 74 3.66 20.61 13.06
CA TYR A 74 4.45 20.02 14.14
C TYR A 74 4.63 18.51 13.89
N GLN A 75 5.86 18.00 13.79
CA GLN A 75 6.12 16.55 13.72
C GLN A 75 6.47 15.99 15.09
N GLN A 76 6.04 14.77 15.39
CA GLN A 76 6.45 14.05 16.59
C GLN A 76 7.93 13.65 16.51
N ASN A 77 8.69 13.86 17.58
CA ASN A 77 10.09 13.46 17.69
C ASN A 77 10.28 12.15 18.47
N ASP A 78 11.48 11.57 18.43
CA ASP A 78 11.79 10.28 19.07
C ASP A 78 11.54 10.25 20.60
N SER A 79 11.52 11.42 21.24
CA SER A 79 11.20 11.56 22.68
C SER A 79 9.69 11.63 22.97
N GLY A 80 8.84 11.54 21.94
CA GLY A 80 7.39 11.70 22.03
C GLY A 80 6.90 13.16 22.14
N GLY A 81 7.82 14.13 22.10
CA GLY A 81 7.51 15.55 21.94
C GLY A 81 7.18 15.91 20.50
N TYR A 82 7.05 17.19 20.18
CA TYR A 82 6.84 17.66 18.81
C TYR A 82 7.73 18.87 18.48
N ASP A 83 8.29 18.86 17.27
CA ASP A 83 9.14 19.91 16.72
C ASP A 83 8.39 20.65 15.60
N GLU A 84 8.57 21.98 15.49
CA GLU A 84 7.93 22.79 14.45
C GLU A 84 8.64 22.63 13.10
N ILE A 85 7.86 22.47 12.01
CA ILE A 85 8.36 22.22 10.66
C ILE A 85 7.78 23.21 9.64
N SER A 86 8.47 23.39 8.51
CA SER A 86 8.06 24.32 7.44
C SER A 86 7.35 23.66 6.25
N THR A 87 7.29 22.33 6.22
CA THR A 87 6.71 21.53 5.13
C THR A 87 5.90 20.36 5.69
N VAL A 88 4.75 20.05 5.10
CA VAL A 88 3.98 18.84 5.43
C VAL A 88 4.86 17.61 5.16
N PRO A 89 4.95 16.63 6.09
CA PRO A 89 5.74 15.43 5.85
C PRO A 89 5.21 14.62 4.66
N THR A 90 6.10 14.00 3.90
CA THR A 90 5.75 13.19 2.71
C THR A 90 5.83 11.68 2.95
N ALA A 91 6.29 11.27 4.13
CA ALA A 91 6.45 9.88 4.56
C ALA A 91 6.62 9.81 6.09
N GLY A 92 6.16 8.73 6.73
CA GLY A 92 6.47 8.42 8.14
C GLY A 92 5.67 9.17 9.18
N TYR A 93 4.57 9.80 8.77
CA TYR A 93 3.72 10.56 9.67
C TYR A 93 2.24 10.38 9.33
N VAL A 94 1.39 10.46 10.35
CA VAL A 94 -0.07 10.55 10.22
C VAL A 94 -0.57 11.79 10.96
N ILE A 95 -1.66 12.39 10.47
CA ILE A 95 -2.28 13.51 11.19
C ILE A 95 -2.88 12.97 12.49
N ASN A 96 -2.46 13.54 13.62
CA ASN A 96 -3.09 13.31 14.92
C ASN A 96 -4.44 14.04 14.92
N GLU A 97 -5.54 13.30 14.79
CA GLU A 97 -6.89 13.88 14.66
C GLU A 97 -7.39 14.55 15.95
N GLU A 98 -6.82 14.22 17.12
CA GLU A 98 -7.20 14.80 18.42
C GLU A 98 -6.53 16.16 18.69
N LYS A 99 -5.24 16.28 18.32
CA LYS A 99 -4.42 17.49 18.53
C LYS A 99 -4.52 18.46 17.35
N SER A 100 -4.79 17.98 16.14
CA SER A 100 -4.88 18.84 14.96
C SER A 100 -6.20 19.58 14.92
N TYR A 101 -6.15 20.90 14.69
CA TYR A 101 -7.35 21.72 14.63
C TYR A 101 -7.18 22.93 13.71
N CYS A 102 -8.30 23.48 13.23
CA CYS A 102 -8.31 24.77 12.56
C CYS A 102 -9.20 25.78 13.30
N LYS A 103 -8.79 27.05 13.27
CA LYS A 103 -9.54 28.19 13.81
C LYS A 103 -10.01 29.11 12.70
N VAL A 104 -11.23 29.63 12.81
CA VAL A 104 -11.83 30.64 11.92
C VAL A 104 -12.28 31.81 12.79
N SER A 105 -11.87 33.02 12.44
CA SER A 105 -12.10 34.25 13.24
C SER A 105 -11.63 34.20 14.71
N GLY A 106 -10.87 33.17 15.11
CA GLY A 106 -10.36 32.94 16.47
C GLY A 106 -10.92 31.68 17.13
N GLU A 107 -12.12 31.23 16.74
CA GLU A 107 -12.82 30.07 17.30
C GLU A 107 -12.47 28.78 16.54
N GLN A 108 -12.51 27.62 17.21
CA GLN A 108 -12.19 26.32 16.61
C GLN A 108 -13.36 25.78 15.76
N ASP A 109 -13.08 25.47 14.49
CA ASP A 109 -14.10 25.02 13.55
C ASP A 109 -14.22 23.49 13.54
N LYS A 110 -15.24 22.97 14.23
CA LYS A 110 -15.52 21.54 14.38
C LYS A 110 -15.98 20.83 13.09
N ASN A 111 -16.16 21.55 11.98
CA ASN A 111 -16.62 20.99 10.72
C ASN A 111 -15.47 20.56 9.79
N VAL A 112 -14.25 21.02 10.07
CA VAL A 112 -13.04 20.70 9.30
C VAL A 112 -12.62 19.27 9.59
N LYS A 113 -12.26 18.51 8.55
CA LYS A 113 -11.64 17.18 8.71
C LYS A 113 -10.15 17.25 8.39
N LEU A 114 -9.34 16.69 9.28
CA LEU A 114 -7.88 16.68 9.26
C LEU A 114 -7.44 15.24 9.58
N TYR A 115 -7.09 14.44 8.59
CA TYR A 115 -6.75 13.02 8.78
C TYR A 115 -5.83 12.49 7.68
N THR A 116 -5.13 11.39 7.93
CA THR A 116 -4.43 10.64 6.87
C THR A 116 -5.34 9.50 6.38
N ASN A 117 -5.56 9.38 5.08
CA ASN A 117 -6.40 8.31 4.53
C ASN A 117 -5.65 6.96 4.44
N GLY A 118 -6.36 5.89 4.09
CA GLY A 118 -5.79 4.54 3.95
C GLY A 118 -4.73 4.37 2.85
N LYS A 119 -4.49 5.39 2.01
CA LYS A 119 -3.40 5.42 1.02
C LYS A 119 -2.16 6.20 1.51
N GLY A 120 -2.19 6.73 2.73
CA GLY A 120 -1.15 7.61 3.28
C GLY A 120 -1.27 9.07 2.85
N GLU A 121 -2.34 9.46 2.14
CA GLU A 121 -2.53 10.85 1.69
C GLU A 121 -3.11 11.71 2.83
N HIS A 122 -2.53 12.89 3.07
CA HIS A 122 -3.00 13.84 4.08
C HIS A 122 -4.22 14.63 3.57
N VAL A 123 -5.38 14.45 4.21
CA VAL A 123 -6.65 15.06 3.81
C VAL A 123 -6.99 16.26 4.67
N PHE A 124 -7.22 17.39 3.99
CA PHE A 124 -7.69 18.65 4.58
C PHE A 124 -8.99 19.06 3.87
N SER A 125 -10.13 19.04 4.57
CA SER A 125 -11.43 19.33 3.94
C SER A 125 -12.38 20.14 4.82
N ASN A 126 -13.39 20.76 4.20
CA ASN A 126 -14.34 21.71 4.79
C ASN A 126 -13.70 23.02 5.32
N LEU A 127 -12.52 23.39 4.82
CA LEU A 127 -11.85 24.64 5.16
C LEU A 127 -12.66 25.87 4.71
N LYS A 128 -12.64 26.93 5.52
CA LYS A 128 -13.31 28.21 5.23
C LYS A 128 -12.26 29.28 4.91
N LYS A 129 -12.66 30.33 4.20
CA LYS A 129 -11.79 31.48 3.91
C LYS A 129 -11.25 32.07 5.22
N GLY A 130 -9.93 32.18 5.36
CA GLY A 130 -9.29 32.68 6.58
C GLY A 130 -9.14 31.63 7.70
N SER A 131 -9.33 30.34 7.43
CA SER A 131 -8.91 29.27 8.34
C SER A 131 -7.42 29.36 8.66
N LYS A 132 -7.07 29.20 9.94
CA LYS A 132 -5.70 29.03 10.45
C LYS A 132 -5.59 27.65 11.07
N CYS A 133 -4.74 26.79 10.55
CA CYS A 133 -4.65 25.40 10.98
C CYS A 133 -3.37 25.13 11.78
N TYR A 134 -3.48 24.22 12.74
CA TYR A 134 -2.41 23.72 13.60
C TYR A 134 -2.43 22.21 13.41
N LEU A 135 -1.45 21.68 12.69
CA LEU A 135 -1.40 20.28 12.29
C LEU A 135 -0.30 19.57 13.08
N TYR A 136 -0.69 18.56 13.83
CA TYR A 136 0.21 17.69 14.57
C TYR A 136 0.31 16.37 13.82
N PHE A 137 1.54 16.01 13.49
CA PHE A 137 1.90 14.82 12.73
C PHE A 137 2.54 13.84 13.70
N ASP A 138 1.79 12.81 14.11
CA ASP A 138 2.36 11.69 14.87
C ASP A 138 3.24 10.86 13.95
N MET A 139 4.24 10.17 14.51
CA MET A 139 4.95 9.13 13.77
C MET A 139 3.97 8.01 13.43
N GLY A 140 3.45 8.06 12.20
CA GLY A 140 2.91 6.90 11.53
C GLY A 140 4.08 6.02 11.15
N GLY A 141 3.96 4.70 11.32
CA GLY A 141 4.98 3.83 10.76
C GLY A 141 5.08 4.00 9.25
N ASN A 142 6.28 3.77 8.71
CA ASN A 142 6.40 3.27 7.34
C ASN A 142 6.93 1.83 7.45
N GLY A 143 6.24 0.91 8.14
CA GLY A 143 6.76 -0.44 8.38
C GLY A 143 7.30 -1.08 7.11
N TYR A 144 6.57 -0.91 6.00
CA TYR A 144 6.99 -1.35 4.67
C TYR A 144 8.24 -0.65 4.12
N LYS A 145 8.43 0.66 4.31
CA LYS A 145 9.66 1.36 3.86
C LYS A 145 10.85 0.95 4.71
N THR A 146 10.68 0.82 6.03
CA THR A 146 11.73 0.31 6.92
C THR A 146 12.15 -1.12 6.56
N LEU A 147 11.21 -1.97 6.12
CA LEU A 147 11.58 -3.26 5.51
C LEU A 147 12.35 -3.04 4.19
N LEU A 148 11.86 -2.24 3.25
CA LEU A 148 12.54 -2.03 1.95
C LEU A 148 13.93 -1.38 2.07
N GLU A 149 14.15 -0.54 3.07
CA GLU A 149 15.46 0.02 3.43
C GLU A 149 16.40 -1.05 3.99
N ASN A 150 15.88 -2.02 4.74
CA ASN A 150 16.63 -3.17 5.25
C ASN A 150 16.89 -4.25 4.17
N TYR A 151 15.98 -4.45 3.20
CA TYR A 151 16.13 -5.42 2.12
C TYR A 151 16.73 -4.76 0.86
N THR A 152 18.01 -4.41 0.97
CA THR A 152 18.76 -3.64 -0.03
C THR A 152 18.89 -4.31 -1.40
N THR A 153 18.62 -5.62 -1.50
CA THR A 153 18.69 -6.37 -2.76
C THR A 153 17.28 -6.71 -3.27
N LEU A 154 16.90 -6.16 -4.42
CA LEU A 154 15.59 -6.37 -5.05
C LEU A 154 15.74 -7.12 -6.38
N ILE A 155 15.10 -8.30 -6.51
CA ILE A 155 15.28 -9.21 -7.65
C ILE A 155 13.93 -9.48 -8.34
N LYS A 156 13.86 -9.37 -9.68
CA LYS A 156 12.72 -9.90 -10.43
C LYS A 156 12.91 -11.39 -10.72
N ARG A 157 11.89 -12.21 -10.51
CA ARG A 157 11.90 -13.64 -10.89
C ARG A 157 11.14 -13.82 -12.21
N ASP A 158 11.86 -14.10 -13.29
CA ASP A 158 11.28 -14.38 -14.61
C ASP A 158 11.11 -15.88 -14.90
N ASN A 159 11.37 -16.77 -13.93
CA ASN A 159 11.27 -18.23 -14.10
C ASN A 159 10.88 -18.97 -12.81
N PHE A 160 9.88 -19.86 -12.90
CA PHE A 160 9.38 -20.70 -11.81
C PHE A 160 9.62 -22.21 -12.04
N THR A 161 10.30 -22.61 -13.13
CA THR A 161 10.71 -24.02 -13.37
C THR A 161 11.96 -24.43 -12.58
N SER A 162 12.67 -23.47 -11.98
CA SER A 162 13.87 -23.69 -11.17
C SER A 162 13.68 -23.23 -9.73
N LYS A 163 14.19 -24.03 -8.79
CA LYS A 163 14.11 -23.79 -7.35
C LYS A 163 15.00 -22.62 -6.95
N ILE A 164 14.67 -22.00 -5.83
CA ILE A 164 15.56 -21.06 -5.12
C ILE A 164 15.96 -21.75 -3.82
N GLU A 165 17.17 -22.31 -3.75
CA GLU A 165 17.63 -23.09 -2.57
C GLU A 165 18.63 -22.32 -1.69
N THR A 166 19.05 -21.13 -2.10
CA THR A 166 20.02 -20.29 -1.37
C THR A 166 19.41 -19.56 -0.18
N VAL A 167 20.25 -19.32 0.83
CA VAL A 167 19.97 -18.38 1.93
C VAL A 167 20.15 -16.96 1.41
N MET A 168 19.04 -16.32 1.05
CA MET A 168 19.01 -14.97 0.46
C MET A 168 18.76 -13.91 1.55
N ALA A 169 19.77 -13.65 2.39
CA ALA A 169 19.69 -12.62 3.42
C ALA A 169 19.51 -11.21 2.79
N LYS A 170 18.78 -10.32 3.47
CA LYS A 170 18.56 -8.91 3.05
C LYS A 170 18.11 -8.74 1.58
N THR A 171 17.41 -9.76 1.06
CA THR A 171 16.89 -9.82 -0.31
C THR A 171 15.37 -9.94 -0.32
N LEU A 172 14.72 -9.20 -1.20
CA LEU A 172 13.32 -9.40 -1.61
C LEU A 172 13.26 -9.69 -3.11
N TYR A 173 12.31 -10.53 -3.49
CA TYR A 173 11.88 -10.62 -4.88
C TYR A 173 10.67 -9.70 -5.12
N TYR A 174 10.39 -9.34 -6.37
CA TYR A 174 9.23 -8.50 -6.70
C TYR A 174 8.55 -8.83 -8.03
N GLU A 175 7.31 -8.36 -8.14
CA GLU A 175 6.47 -8.35 -9.35
C GLU A 175 5.80 -6.98 -9.50
N GLU A 176 5.76 -6.46 -10.73
CA GLU A 176 5.10 -5.19 -11.08
C GLU A 176 3.63 -5.47 -11.44
N THR A 177 2.71 -4.61 -11.01
CA THR A 177 1.27 -4.72 -11.29
C THR A 177 0.70 -3.39 -11.79
N ASP A 178 -0.55 -3.40 -12.28
CA ASP A 178 -1.24 -2.16 -12.69
C ASP A 178 -1.52 -1.19 -11.51
N LEU A 179 -1.46 -1.67 -10.27
CA LEU A 179 -1.72 -0.88 -9.06
C LEU A 179 -0.43 -0.50 -8.29
N GLY A 180 0.70 -1.16 -8.56
CA GLY A 180 1.97 -0.88 -7.91
C GLY A 180 2.98 -2.02 -8.07
N ARG A 181 3.51 -2.49 -6.94
CA ARG A 181 4.50 -3.57 -6.88
C ARG A 181 4.27 -4.44 -5.67
N ILE A 182 4.28 -5.75 -5.86
CA ILE A 182 4.28 -6.74 -4.78
C ILE A 182 5.73 -7.16 -4.54
N TYR A 183 6.12 -7.29 -3.27
CA TYR A 183 7.41 -7.86 -2.87
C TYR A 183 7.19 -9.16 -2.11
N TYR A 184 8.08 -10.14 -2.24
CA TYR A 184 7.96 -11.43 -1.57
C TYR A 184 9.32 -12.02 -1.18
N PHE A 185 9.31 -12.83 -0.12
CA PHE A 185 10.45 -13.61 0.32
C PHE A 185 10.51 -14.94 -0.44
N ALA A 186 11.71 -15.38 -0.83
CA ALA A 186 11.92 -16.67 -1.48
C ALA A 186 13.25 -17.33 -1.09
N GLY A 187 13.32 -18.66 -1.24
CA GLY A 187 14.43 -19.48 -0.76
C GLY A 187 14.37 -19.67 0.75
N ASN A 188 15.51 -19.61 1.44
CA ASN A 188 15.55 -19.75 2.90
C ASN A 188 16.12 -18.51 3.63
N PRO A 189 15.42 -17.36 3.62
CA PRO A 189 15.79 -16.19 4.41
C PRO A 189 15.72 -16.46 5.92
N LEU A 190 16.75 -15.99 6.62
CA LEU A 190 16.89 -16.11 8.07
C LEU A 190 16.40 -14.86 8.82
N ASP A 191 16.11 -13.78 8.08
CA ASP A 191 15.86 -12.43 8.58
C ASP A 191 14.44 -11.90 8.25
N ASN A 192 13.48 -12.79 8.00
CA ASN A 192 12.07 -12.48 7.77
C ASN A 192 11.11 -12.97 8.89
N TYR A 193 11.56 -12.98 10.15
CA TYR A 193 10.72 -13.20 11.33
C TYR A 193 10.10 -11.89 11.83
N LEU A 194 8.84 -11.94 12.25
CA LEU A 194 8.13 -10.81 12.86
C LEU A 194 7.28 -11.28 14.04
N LYS A 195 7.23 -10.50 15.11
CA LYS A 195 6.41 -10.70 16.30
C LYS A 195 5.30 -9.64 16.36
N PHE A 196 4.07 -10.10 16.50
CA PHE A 196 2.85 -9.29 16.53
C PHE A 196 1.79 -10.01 17.37
N ALA A 197 1.06 -9.27 18.21
CA ALA A 197 0.07 -9.81 19.14
C ALA A 197 0.65 -10.90 20.06
N GLY A 198 1.88 -10.71 20.56
CA GLY A 198 2.63 -11.73 21.31
C GLY A 198 3.15 -12.92 20.47
N ILE A 199 2.55 -13.21 19.32
CA ILE A 199 2.76 -14.38 18.46
C ILE A 199 3.94 -14.17 17.49
N LEU A 200 4.62 -15.25 17.10
CA LEU A 200 5.70 -15.25 16.10
C LEU A 200 5.19 -15.65 14.71
N TRP A 201 5.62 -14.89 13.70
CA TRP A 201 5.22 -14.99 12.30
C TRP A 201 6.45 -15.06 11.38
N ARG A 202 6.28 -15.63 10.19
CA ARG A 202 7.19 -15.42 9.06
C ARG A 202 6.53 -14.39 8.13
N MET A 203 7.29 -13.39 7.69
CA MET A 203 6.81 -12.49 6.63
C MET A 203 6.87 -13.23 5.30
N VAL A 204 5.76 -13.22 4.57
CA VAL A 204 5.62 -13.79 3.22
C VAL A 204 5.98 -12.74 2.16
N GLY A 205 5.57 -11.49 2.38
CA GLY A 205 5.82 -10.39 1.46
C GLY A 205 5.27 -9.05 1.93
N ILE A 206 5.29 -8.09 1.01
CA ILE A 206 4.69 -6.75 1.13
C ILE A 206 3.75 -6.58 -0.06
N ASN A 207 2.47 -6.36 0.21
CA ASN A 207 1.41 -6.21 -0.79
C ASN A 207 1.46 -4.83 -1.47
N GLU A 208 0.67 -4.63 -2.52
CA GLU A 208 0.64 -3.38 -3.32
C GLU A 208 0.35 -2.12 -2.48
N ASN A 209 -0.53 -2.22 -1.47
CA ASN A 209 -0.85 -1.13 -0.55
C ASN A 209 0.19 -0.94 0.57
N GLY A 210 1.31 -1.67 0.52
CA GLY A 210 2.36 -1.69 1.52
C GLY A 210 2.06 -2.52 2.77
N SER A 211 0.89 -3.17 2.90
CA SER A 211 0.63 -4.05 4.04
C SER A 211 1.58 -5.26 4.02
N ILE A 212 2.03 -5.70 5.19
CA ILE A 212 3.01 -6.77 5.33
C ILE A 212 2.23 -8.08 5.53
N ARG A 213 2.41 -9.03 4.61
CA ARG A 213 1.72 -10.33 4.63
C ARG A 213 2.48 -11.31 5.51
N LEU A 214 1.79 -11.92 6.47
CA LEU A 214 2.36 -12.77 7.52
C LEU A 214 1.72 -14.16 7.50
N ILE A 215 2.53 -15.20 7.60
CA ILE A 215 2.07 -16.56 7.94
C ILE A 215 2.54 -16.93 9.36
N HIS A 216 1.69 -17.59 10.12
CA HIS A 216 2.01 -18.05 11.48
C HIS A 216 3.25 -18.97 11.48
N ALA A 217 4.20 -18.78 12.40
CA ALA A 217 5.48 -19.49 12.38
C ALA A 217 5.34 -20.98 12.80
N GLY A 218 4.41 -21.28 13.71
CA GLY A 218 3.95 -22.63 14.00
C GLY A 218 2.63 -22.94 13.29
N ASN A 219 1.84 -23.88 13.84
CA ASN A 219 0.42 -24.05 13.54
C ASN A 219 -0.43 -23.67 14.76
N ILE A 220 -1.76 -23.65 14.59
CA ILE A 220 -2.74 -23.34 15.65
C ILE A 220 -3.60 -24.56 16.03
N GLY A 221 -3.14 -25.78 15.72
CA GLY A 221 -3.95 -26.99 15.74
C GLY A 221 -4.28 -27.49 14.33
N ALA A 222 -5.24 -28.41 14.23
CA ALA A 222 -5.58 -29.11 12.99
C ALA A 222 -7.09 -29.21 12.76
N SER A 223 -7.50 -29.13 11.50
CA SER A 223 -8.89 -29.13 11.05
C SER A 223 -9.03 -29.88 9.71
N ALA A 224 -10.22 -30.41 9.43
CA ALA A 224 -10.62 -30.67 8.05
C ALA A 224 -10.73 -29.33 7.29
N PHE A 225 -10.51 -29.34 5.98
CA PHE A 225 -10.83 -28.15 5.17
C PHE A 225 -12.35 -27.95 5.14
N ASN A 226 -13.08 -29.03 4.85
CA ASN A 226 -14.54 -29.08 4.85
C ASN A 226 -15.01 -30.46 5.29
N ASN A 227 -16.14 -30.57 6.00
CA ASN A 227 -16.62 -31.88 6.50
C ASN A 227 -17.19 -32.78 5.38
N GLY A 228 -17.53 -32.21 4.21
CA GLY A 228 -17.92 -32.94 3.01
C GLY A 228 -16.78 -33.03 2.00
N TYR A 229 -16.85 -34.03 1.12
CA TYR A 229 -15.91 -34.22 0.01
C TYR A 229 -16.58 -34.57 -1.32
N ASP A 230 -17.85 -34.99 -1.31
CA ASP A 230 -18.62 -35.54 -2.43
C ASP A 230 -19.22 -34.48 -3.38
N SER A 231 -18.80 -33.23 -3.25
CA SER A 231 -19.18 -32.12 -4.13
C SER A 231 -18.02 -31.16 -4.39
N ASN A 232 -17.92 -30.69 -5.64
CA ASN A 232 -16.95 -29.68 -6.06
C ASN A 232 -17.10 -28.33 -5.34
N ALA A 233 -18.22 -28.09 -4.65
CA ALA A 233 -18.38 -26.95 -3.76
C ALA A 233 -17.42 -26.97 -2.55
N TYR A 234 -17.02 -28.15 -2.05
CA TYR A 234 -16.31 -28.28 -0.77
C TYR A 234 -14.85 -27.82 -0.78
N VAL A 235 -14.24 -27.62 -1.95
CA VAL A 235 -12.89 -27.02 -2.07
C VAL A 235 -12.85 -25.53 -1.68
N GLY A 236 -14.01 -24.89 -1.54
CA GLY A 236 -14.11 -23.46 -1.27
C GLY A 236 -14.01 -23.11 0.21
N TYR A 237 -13.20 -22.09 0.53
CA TYR A 237 -13.10 -21.49 1.87
C TYR A 237 -14.46 -20.98 2.38
N MET A 238 -15.29 -20.51 1.46
CA MET A 238 -16.76 -20.50 1.59
C MET A 238 -17.36 -21.19 0.37
N TYR A 239 -18.65 -21.56 0.42
CA TYR A 239 -19.30 -22.27 -0.68
C TYR A 239 -20.84 -22.13 -0.68
N ASN A 240 -21.44 -22.51 -1.81
CA ASN A 240 -22.83 -22.89 -1.96
C ASN A 240 -22.87 -24.23 -2.72
N SER A 241 -23.80 -25.13 -2.39
CA SER A 241 -24.03 -26.30 -3.24
C SER A 241 -24.57 -25.86 -4.61
N MET A 242 -24.03 -26.46 -5.69
CA MET A 242 -24.43 -26.22 -7.09
C MET A 242 -24.24 -24.78 -7.63
N ILE A 243 -23.50 -23.90 -6.93
CA ILE A 243 -23.24 -22.52 -7.39
C ILE A 243 -21.73 -22.25 -7.33
N VAL A 244 -21.12 -22.05 -8.50
CA VAL A 244 -19.71 -21.64 -8.62
C VAL A 244 -19.52 -20.29 -7.92
N HIS A 245 -18.39 -20.13 -7.24
CA HIS A 245 -18.05 -18.96 -6.43
C HIS A 245 -19.00 -18.65 -5.24
N GLY A 246 -19.88 -19.57 -4.82
CA GLY A 246 -20.82 -19.35 -3.72
C GLY A 246 -20.21 -18.94 -2.37
N LEU A 247 -20.93 -18.16 -1.56
CA LEU A 247 -20.42 -17.49 -0.35
C LEU A 247 -21.33 -17.61 0.89
N THR A 248 -22.46 -18.34 0.84
CA THR A 248 -23.39 -18.35 2.00
C THR A 248 -23.02 -19.31 3.12
N THR A 249 -22.11 -20.25 2.88
CA THR A 249 -21.71 -21.28 3.85
C THR A 249 -20.21 -21.22 4.10
N SER A 250 -19.78 -21.07 5.35
CA SER A 250 -18.37 -21.22 5.75
C SER A 250 -17.91 -22.67 5.61
N SER A 251 -16.66 -22.89 5.18
CA SER A 251 -15.97 -24.17 5.35
C SER A 251 -15.61 -24.43 6.81
N THR A 252 -15.32 -25.70 7.15
CA THR A 252 -14.87 -26.08 8.50
C THR A 252 -13.63 -25.30 8.93
N ILE A 253 -12.64 -25.18 8.03
CA ILE A 253 -11.41 -24.46 8.32
C ILE A 253 -11.60 -22.94 8.44
N LYS A 254 -12.59 -22.35 7.75
CA LYS A 254 -12.95 -20.95 7.96
C LYS A 254 -13.50 -20.73 9.37
N THR A 255 -14.44 -21.55 9.83
CA THR A 255 -14.99 -21.43 11.20
C THR A 255 -13.88 -21.55 12.25
N PHE A 256 -12.98 -22.53 12.10
CA PHE A 256 -11.83 -22.73 12.97
C PHE A 256 -10.83 -21.55 12.96
N LEU A 257 -10.66 -20.85 11.83
CA LEU A 257 -9.86 -19.63 11.73
C LEU A 257 -10.57 -18.39 12.30
N ASP A 258 -11.89 -18.26 12.10
CA ASP A 258 -12.68 -17.17 12.67
C ASP A 258 -12.64 -17.22 14.21
N GLU A 259 -12.88 -18.41 14.80
CA GLU A 259 -12.80 -18.66 16.25
C GLU A 259 -11.40 -18.31 16.81
N TRP A 260 -10.33 -18.79 16.15
CA TRP A 260 -8.97 -18.47 16.60
C TRP A 260 -8.63 -16.98 16.48
N TYR A 261 -9.11 -16.28 15.45
CA TYR A 261 -8.92 -14.84 15.31
C TYR A 261 -9.63 -14.07 16.43
N GLU A 262 -10.86 -14.45 16.79
CA GLU A 262 -11.62 -13.79 17.84
C GLU A 262 -10.88 -13.86 19.19
N ASP A 263 -10.39 -15.05 19.57
CA ASP A 263 -9.64 -15.28 20.81
C ASP A 263 -8.27 -14.59 20.85
N ASN A 264 -7.54 -14.53 19.73
CA ASN A 264 -6.10 -14.20 19.72
C ASN A 264 -5.76 -12.83 19.11
N LEU A 265 -6.54 -12.35 18.14
CA LEU A 265 -6.20 -11.18 17.31
C LEU A 265 -7.23 -10.04 17.36
N GLN A 266 -8.44 -10.26 17.87
CA GLN A 266 -9.50 -9.25 17.91
C GLN A 266 -9.07 -7.95 18.60
N ALA A 267 -8.31 -8.04 19.70
CA ALA A 267 -7.76 -6.88 20.42
C ALA A 267 -6.74 -6.06 19.61
N PHE A 268 -6.13 -6.66 18.59
CA PHE A 268 -5.11 -6.04 17.72
C PHE A 268 -5.64 -5.71 16.31
N SER A 269 -6.93 -5.90 16.05
CA SER A 269 -7.61 -5.61 14.77
C SER A 269 -7.29 -4.23 14.17
N ASN A 270 -7.06 -3.21 15.00
CA ASN A 270 -6.64 -1.87 14.54
C ASN A 270 -5.30 -1.85 13.76
N TYR A 271 -4.43 -2.86 13.95
CA TYR A 271 -3.16 -3.02 13.25
C TYR A 271 -3.26 -3.90 11.98
N ILE A 272 -4.38 -4.58 11.78
CA ILE A 272 -4.58 -5.58 10.71
C ILE A 272 -5.27 -4.91 9.51
N ASP A 273 -4.74 -5.17 8.32
CA ASP A 273 -5.21 -4.60 7.05
C ASP A 273 -6.47 -5.32 6.56
N ILE A 274 -7.40 -4.56 5.98
CA ILE A 274 -8.69 -5.05 5.48
C ILE A 274 -8.86 -4.88 3.96
N GLU A 275 -7.87 -4.28 3.29
CA GLU A 275 -7.91 -3.95 1.87
C GLU A 275 -7.08 -4.93 1.02
N VAL A 276 -6.35 -5.86 1.65
CA VAL A 276 -5.76 -7.04 1.00
C VAL A 276 -6.46 -8.30 1.46
N GLY A 277 -6.98 -9.07 0.50
CA GLY A 277 -7.69 -10.31 0.74
C GLY A 277 -6.81 -11.57 0.73
N PHE A 278 -7.50 -12.70 0.59
CA PHE A 278 -6.91 -14.02 0.46
C PHE A 278 -7.50 -14.69 -0.79
N CYS A 279 -6.66 -15.19 -1.70
CA CYS A 279 -7.15 -15.76 -2.96
C CYS A 279 -7.45 -17.25 -2.84
N GLY A 280 -8.71 -17.63 -3.04
CA GLY A 280 -9.14 -19.04 -3.07
C GLY A 280 -9.44 -19.60 -4.45
N ASP A 281 -9.13 -18.85 -5.52
CA ASP A 281 -9.26 -19.18 -6.96
C ASP A 281 -10.03 -20.49 -7.28
N ARG A 282 -11.37 -20.39 -7.29
CA ARG A 282 -12.28 -21.46 -7.67
C ARG A 282 -12.64 -21.39 -9.16
N THR A 283 -11.83 -20.71 -9.99
CA THR A 283 -12.01 -20.67 -11.45
C THR A 283 -12.01 -22.10 -11.99
N PRO A 284 -13.15 -22.61 -12.52
CA PRO A 284 -13.27 -24.01 -12.88
C PRO A 284 -12.78 -24.27 -14.31
N SER A 285 -12.30 -25.48 -14.56
CA SER A 285 -12.05 -25.99 -15.90
C SER A 285 -12.39 -27.47 -16.01
N THR A 286 -12.93 -27.89 -17.16
CA THR A 286 -13.01 -29.31 -17.53
C THR A 286 -11.75 -29.83 -18.21
N ASP A 287 -10.74 -28.97 -18.40
CA ASP A 287 -9.45 -29.27 -19.02
C ASP A 287 -8.32 -29.09 -18.00
N SER A 288 -7.41 -30.07 -17.91
CA SER A 288 -6.32 -30.09 -16.91
C SER A 288 -5.11 -29.22 -17.29
N THR A 289 -5.11 -28.61 -18.47
CA THR A 289 -3.99 -27.84 -19.04
C THR A 289 -4.35 -26.38 -19.33
N THR A 290 -5.64 -26.09 -19.52
CA THR A 290 -6.14 -24.77 -19.94
C THR A 290 -7.34 -24.38 -19.09
N SER A 291 -7.38 -23.14 -18.58
CA SER A 291 -8.56 -22.63 -17.85
C SER A 291 -9.66 -22.24 -18.85
N ASN A 292 -10.86 -22.84 -18.73
CA ASN A 292 -11.95 -22.66 -19.70
C ASN A 292 -13.30 -22.23 -19.08
N GLY A 293 -13.36 -22.03 -17.76
CA GLY A 293 -14.57 -21.58 -17.05
C GLY A 293 -15.70 -22.63 -16.97
N GLN A 294 -15.47 -23.88 -17.37
CA GLN A 294 -16.47 -24.96 -17.36
C GLN A 294 -16.31 -25.87 -16.14
N GLY A 295 -17.41 -26.46 -15.67
CA GLY A 295 -17.43 -27.35 -14.50
C GLY A 295 -17.94 -26.66 -13.25
N GLY A 296 -17.33 -26.93 -12.09
CA GLY A 296 -17.63 -26.28 -10.80
C GLY A 296 -19.02 -26.55 -10.21
N THR A 297 -19.83 -27.41 -10.84
CA THR A 297 -21.19 -27.80 -10.41
C THR A 297 -21.47 -29.28 -10.68
N TRP A 298 -22.55 -29.82 -10.11
CA TRP A 298 -23.14 -31.14 -10.44
C TRP A 298 -22.21 -32.36 -10.37
N GLY A 299 -21.13 -32.32 -9.58
CA GLY A 299 -20.14 -33.41 -9.56
C GLY A 299 -19.31 -33.55 -10.85
N THR A 300 -19.35 -32.54 -11.72
CA THR A 300 -18.50 -32.50 -12.92
C THR A 300 -17.03 -32.51 -12.51
N THR A 301 -16.21 -33.39 -13.11
CA THR A 301 -14.74 -33.36 -12.96
C THR A 301 -14.23 -31.96 -13.30
N THR A 302 -13.59 -31.32 -12.33
CA THR A 302 -13.23 -29.90 -12.38
C THR A 302 -11.80 -29.72 -11.90
N TYR A 303 -10.93 -29.19 -12.74
CA TYR A 303 -9.60 -28.68 -12.38
C TYR A 303 -9.72 -27.18 -12.07
N TYR A 304 -8.91 -26.66 -11.14
CA TYR A 304 -8.98 -25.25 -10.75
C TYR A 304 -7.80 -24.44 -11.26
N GLY A 305 -7.95 -23.10 -11.31
CA GLY A 305 -6.94 -22.19 -11.85
C GLY A 305 -5.54 -22.40 -11.25
N ALA A 306 -5.46 -22.59 -9.92
CA ALA A 306 -4.21 -22.89 -9.22
C ALA A 306 -3.57 -24.22 -9.67
N TYR A 307 -4.34 -25.30 -9.82
CA TYR A 307 -3.85 -26.59 -10.36
C TYR A 307 -3.23 -26.43 -11.75
N ILE A 308 -3.89 -25.66 -12.63
CA ILE A 308 -3.43 -25.44 -14.00
C ILE A 308 -2.11 -24.64 -13.99
N ARG A 309 -2.04 -23.57 -13.19
CA ARG A 309 -0.82 -22.77 -12.99
C ARG A 309 0.35 -23.57 -12.41
N TYR A 310 0.08 -24.45 -11.45
CA TYR A 310 1.09 -25.35 -10.86
C TYR A 310 1.69 -26.29 -11.91
N ASN A 311 0.86 -27.02 -12.65
CA ASN A 311 1.33 -27.94 -13.69
C ASN A 311 2.05 -27.22 -14.84
N ALA A 312 1.65 -25.98 -15.16
CA ALA A 312 2.34 -25.13 -16.13
C ALA A 312 3.63 -24.47 -15.61
N SER A 313 3.94 -24.58 -14.30
CA SER A 313 4.98 -23.79 -13.63
C SER A 313 4.87 -22.28 -13.89
N ASN A 314 3.63 -21.77 -13.89
CA ASN A 314 3.29 -20.37 -14.18
C ASN A 314 2.30 -19.85 -13.12
N PRO A 315 2.75 -19.65 -11.86
CA PRO A 315 1.91 -19.14 -10.78
C PRO A 315 1.50 -17.68 -10.99
N SER A 316 0.54 -17.20 -10.18
CA SER A 316 0.15 -15.79 -10.16
C SER A 316 -0.37 -15.36 -8.79
N LEU A 317 -0.08 -14.12 -8.38
CA LEU A 317 -0.64 -13.49 -7.18
C LEU A 317 -1.97 -12.77 -7.44
N SER A 318 -2.43 -12.71 -8.69
CA SER A 318 -3.71 -12.14 -9.08
C SER A 318 -4.89 -13.06 -8.73
N CYS A 319 -6.06 -12.48 -8.43
CA CYS A 319 -7.27 -13.22 -8.09
C CYS A 319 -8.52 -12.63 -8.76
N LEU A 320 -9.53 -13.46 -9.03
CA LEU A 320 -10.87 -12.98 -9.38
C LEU A 320 -11.54 -12.36 -8.14
N ASN A 321 -12.31 -11.29 -8.31
CA ASN A 321 -12.96 -10.59 -7.18
C ASN A 321 -13.89 -11.50 -6.38
N GLU A 322 -14.53 -12.45 -7.05
CA GLU A 322 -15.45 -13.44 -6.50
C GLU A 322 -14.77 -14.39 -5.50
N ASP A 323 -13.46 -14.64 -5.67
CA ASP A 323 -12.63 -15.53 -4.83
C ASP A 323 -11.51 -14.80 -4.09
N LEU A 324 -11.43 -13.47 -4.21
CA LEU A 324 -10.62 -12.60 -3.38
C LEU A 324 -11.39 -12.34 -2.08
N TYR A 325 -11.17 -13.20 -1.09
CA TYR A 325 -11.87 -13.14 0.19
C TYR A 325 -11.40 -11.93 1.01
N THR A 326 -12.33 -11.03 1.30
CA THR A 326 -12.14 -9.80 2.09
C THR A 326 -13.25 -9.64 3.11
N VAL A 327 -13.05 -8.80 4.14
CA VAL A 327 -14.10 -8.49 5.11
C VAL A 327 -15.16 -7.54 4.54
N LYS A 328 -16.34 -7.53 5.14
CA LYS A 328 -17.50 -6.73 4.73
C LYS A 328 -17.20 -5.25 4.43
N ASP A 329 -16.36 -4.63 5.26
CA ASP A 329 -16.05 -3.20 5.20
C ASP A 329 -14.85 -2.85 4.28
N SER A 330 -14.25 -3.87 3.63
CA SER A 330 -13.23 -3.71 2.60
C SER A 330 -13.77 -2.95 1.38
N ASN A 331 -12.90 -2.29 0.62
CA ASN A 331 -13.26 -1.69 -0.65
C ASN A 331 -13.17 -2.68 -1.83
N VAL A 332 -12.36 -3.75 -1.73
CA VAL A 332 -12.11 -4.74 -2.80
C VAL A 332 -12.64 -6.15 -2.46
N GLY A 333 -12.56 -7.08 -3.42
CA GLY A 333 -12.91 -8.49 -3.23
C GLY A 333 -14.39 -8.77 -2.99
N ASN A 334 -14.69 -9.98 -2.49
CA ASN A 334 -16.05 -10.49 -2.33
C ASN A 334 -16.75 -10.07 -1.02
N LYS A 335 -16.01 -9.48 -0.07
CA LYS A 335 -16.52 -8.89 1.18
C LYS A 335 -17.28 -9.87 2.10
N ALA A 336 -17.00 -11.17 1.97
CA ALA A 336 -17.73 -12.25 2.65
C ALA A 336 -17.13 -12.68 4.01
N LEU A 337 -15.94 -12.20 4.38
CA LEU A 337 -15.29 -12.60 5.64
C LEU A 337 -15.83 -11.83 6.86
N THR A 338 -15.84 -12.54 8.00
CA THR A 338 -16.05 -11.99 9.34
C THR A 338 -14.81 -11.22 9.79
N TYR A 339 -13.65 -11.87 9.66
CA TYR A 339 -12.34 -11.38 10.09
C TYR A 339 -11.32 -11.41 8.93
N PRO A 340 -10.31 -10.52 8.92
CA PRO A 340 -9.28 -10.47 7.89
C PRO A 340 -8.22 -11.58 8.09
N ILE A 341 -8.65 -12.84 7.97
CA ILE A 341 -7.85 -14.04 8.16
C ILE A 341 -8.13 -15.10 7.08
N GLY A 342 -7.07 -15.77 6.65
CA GLY A 342 -7.15 -16.87 5.67
C GLY A 342 -5.95 -17.80 5.75
N LEU A 343 -5.66 -18.47 4.63
CA LEU A 343 -4.51 -19.34 4.45
C LEU A 343 -3.63 -18.84 3.30
N ILE A 344 -2.43 -19.39 3.20
CA ILE A 344 -1.49 -19.16 2.09
C ILE A 344 -1.96 -19.89 0.84
N SER A 345 -1.82 -19.30 -0.35
CA SER A 345 -2.10 -20.00 -1.61
C SER A 345 -0.92 -20.90 -2.06
N MET A 346 -1.21 -21.85 -2.95
CA MET A 346 -0.16 -22.61 -3.66
C MET A 346 0.74 -21.68 -4.49
N ASP A 347 0.18 -20.65 -5.12
CA ASP A 347 0.94 -19.67 -5.89
C ASP A 347 1.97 -18.94 -5.01
N GLU A 348 1.60 -18.52 -3.79
CA GLU A 348 2.53 -17.91 -2.83
C GLU A 348 3.69 -18.84 -2.46
N ILE A 349 3.44 -20.15 -2.33
CA ILE A 349 4.48 -21.16 -2.04
C ILE A 349 5.41 -21.37 -3.25
N LEU A 350 4.88 -21.34 -4.48
CA LEU A 350 5.69 -21.34 -5.69
C LEU A 350 6.55 -20.08 -5.79
N TYR A 351 5.98 -18.90 -5.49
CA TYR A 351 6.72 -17.63 -5.42
C TYR A 351 7.85 -17.66 -4.39
N ALA A 352 7.63 -18.29 -3.24
CA ALA A 352 8.60 -18.47 -2.16
C ALA A 352 9.82 -19.38 -2.49
N GLY A 353 10.00 -19.78 -3.75
CA GLY A 353 11.13 -20.58 -4.24
C GLY A 353 10.77 -22.01 -4.63
N GLY A 354 9.49 -22.38 -4.49
CA GLY A 354 8.94 -23.66 -4.91
C GLY A 354 8.96 -23.91 -6.42
N VAL A 355 8.79 -25.19 -6.78
CA VAL A 355 8.68 -25.72 -8.15
C VAL A 355 7.79 -26.96 -8.13
N ALA A 356 6.90 -27.10 -9.11
CA ALA A 356 6.03 -28.26 -9.23
C ALA A 356 6.80 -29.59 -9.35
N GLY A 357 6.28 -30.65 -8.72
CA GLY A 357 6.74 -32.03 -8.89
C GLY A 357 8.17 -32.38 -8.45
N THR A 358 8.96 -31.44 -7.91
CA THR A 358 10.40 -31.65 -7.62
C THR A 358 10.82 -31.45 -6.16
N GLY A 359 9.88 -31.12 -5.26
CA GLY A 359 10.13 -30.89 -3.84
C GLY A 359 10.68 -29.49 -3.52
N PHE A 360 10.34 -28.97 -2.34
CA PHE A 360 10.42 -27.55 -2.02
C PHE A 360 11.54 -27.26 -0.99
N SER A 361 12.33 -26.20 -1.21
CA SER A 361 13.35 -25.74 -0.26
C SER A 361 13.08 -24.28 0.09
N THR A 362 12.09 -24.06 0.96
CA THR A 362 11.59 -22.71 1.28
C THR A 362 11.50 -22.48 2.78
N TYR A 363 11.51 -21.23 3.22
CA TYR A 363 11.24 -20.85 4.62
C TYR A 363 9.80 -21.14 5.10
N LEU A 364 8.90 -21.57 4.20
CA LEU A 364 7.53 -21.98 4.51
C LEU A 364 7.46 -23.45 4.91
N ASN A 365 8.46 -24.25 4.53
CA ASN A 365 8.64 -25.65 4.95
C ASN A 365 8.49 -25.81 6.48
N SER A 366 7.89 -26.91 6.93
CA SER A 366 7.70 -27.18 8.36
C SER A 366 7.70 -28.68 8.65
N ASN A 367 7.81 -29.09 9.92
CA ASN A 367 7.85 -30.50 10.32
C ASN A 367 6.46 -31.16 10.42
N TYR A 368 5.44 -30.59 9.77
CA TYR A 368 4.06 -31.07 9.74
C TYR A 368 3.36 -30.65 8.43
N SER A 369 2.38 -31.42 7.97
CA SER A 369 1.59 -31.09 6.77
C SER A 369 0.47 -30.10 7.11
N TYR A 370 0.30 -29.04 6.31
CA TYR A 370 -0.68 -27.98 6.56
C TYR A 370 -1.45 -27.52 5.31
N TRP A 371 -2.70 -27.11 5.51
CA TRP A 371 -3.60 -26.66 4.44
C TRP A 371 -3.14 -25.35 3.77
N THR A 372 -3.20 -25.32 2.43
CA THR A 372 -3.24 -24.06 1.66
C THR A 372 -4.71 -23.61 1.49
N MET A 373 -4.93 -22.43 0.90
CA MET A 373 -6.26 -22.00 0.45
C MET A 373 -6.61 -22.37 -0.99
N SER A 374 -5.75 -23.12 -1.70
CA SER A 374 -5.88 -23.35 -3.14
C SER A 374 -6.63 -24.65 -3.47
N PRO A 375 -7.79 -24.59 -4.16
CA PRO A 375 -8.41 -25.74 -4.78
C PRO A 375 -7.47 -26.44 -5.77
N TYR A 376 -7.50 -27.76 -5.82
CA TYR A 376 -6.69 -28.55 -6.75
C TYR A 376 -7.59 -29.16 -7.85
N TYR A 377 -8.44 -30.12 -7.50
CA TYR A 377 -9.50 -30.62 -8.39
C TYR A 377 -10.70 -31.20 -7.62
N PHE A 378 -11.79 -31.41 -8.35
CA PHE A 378 -12.81 -32.40 -8.03
C PHE A 378 -12.77 -33.52 -9.08
N SER A 379 -12.70 -34.78 -8.65
CA SER A 379 -12.74 -35.95 -9.52
C SER A 379 -13.10 -37.20 -8.73
N PHE A 380 -13.70 -38.20 -9.38
CA PHE A 380 -14.13 -39.47 -8.76
C PHE A 380 -14.90 -39.27 -7.45
N ASP A 381 -15.90 -38.38 -7.49
CA ASP A 381 -16.76 -38.01 -6.35
C ASP A 381 -15.97 -37.57 -5.10
N SER A 382 -14.86 -36.86 -5.30
CA SER A 382 -13.99 -36.35 -4.23
C SER A 382 -13.37 -34.99 -4.55
N ALA A 383 -13.51 -34.07 -3.59
CA ALA A 383 -12.99 -32.71 -3.59
C ALA A 383 -11.61 -32.63 -2.91
N TYR A 384 -10.65 -31.98 -3.59
CA TYR A 384 -9.26 -31.90 -3.16
C TYR A 384 -8.76 -30.46 -3.10
N VAL A 385 -8.06 -30.14 -2.01
CA VAL A 385 -7.36 -28.87 -1.77
C VAL A 385 -5.87 -29.16 -1.60
N GLU A 386 -5.03 -28.22 -2.00
CA GLU A 386 -3.59 -28.37 -1.98
C GLU A 386 -3.00 -28.28 -0.55
N VAL A 387 -1.98 -29.10 -0.25
CA VAL A 387 -1.37 -29.22 1.07
C VAL A 387 0.15 -29.15 0.96
N MET A 388 0.76 -28.31 1.80
CA MET A 388 2.21 -28.30 1.99
C MET A 388 2.60 -29.35 3.02
N HIS A 389 3.39 -30.34 2.60
CA HIS A 389 3.71 -31.50 3.42
C HIS A 389 5.02 -31.38 4.21
N ALA A 390 5.14 -32.19 5.27
CA ALA A 390 6.33 -32.27 6.11
C ALA A 390 7.59 -32.80 5.39
N ASP A 391 7.42 -33.53 4.28
CA ASP A 391 8.51 -33.95 3.39
C ASP A 391 8.91 -32.87 2.37
N ASN A 392 8.24 -31.71 2.43
CA ASN A 392 8.36 -30.58 1.53
C ASN A 392 7.87 -30.88 0.10
N SER A 393 6.83 -31.70 -0.05
CA SER A 393 6.03 -31.79 -1.28
C SER A 393 4.80 -30.87 -1.24
N LEU A 394 4.34 -30.46 -2.42
CA LEU A 394 2.94 -30.05 -2.64
C LEU A 394 2.22 -31.25 -3.27
N THR A 395 1.27 -31.83 -2.53
CA THR A 395 0.30 -32.77 -3.09
C THR A 395 -1.07 -32.59 -2.43
N PRO A 396 -2.17 -32.74 -3.21
CA PRO A 396 -3.53 -32.54 -2.71
C PRO A 396 -3.96 -33.56 -1.66
N ILE A 397 -4.80 -33.12 -0.71
CA ILE A 397 -5.54 -34.00 0.19
C ILE A 397 -7.04 -33.75 0.04
N ARG A 398 -7.84 -34.82 0.22
CA ARG A 398 -9.31 -34.74 0.19
C ARG A 398 -9.82 -33.91 1.36
N THR A 399 -10.81 -33.06 1.13
CA THR A 399 -11.21 -31.95 2.02
C THR A 399 -11.61 -32.34 3.45
N ASP A 400 -12.04 -33.58 3.66
CA ASP A 400 -12.51 -34.14 4.94
C ASP A 400 -11.42 -34.65 5.89
N TYR A 401 -10.18 -34.83 5.41
CA TYR A 401 -9.06 -35.23 6.27
C TYR A 401 -8.55 -34.07 7.14
N SER A 402 -8.19 -34.35 8.40
CA SER A 402 -7.60 -33.32 9.27
C SER A 402 -6.12 -33.07 8.93
N ASN A 403 -5.75 -31.81 8.71
CA ASN A 403 -4.37 -31.35 8.58
C ASN A 403 -4.16 -30.08 9.42
N TYR A 404 -2.90 -29.72 9.68
CA TYR A 404 -2.60 -28.54 10.49
C TYR A 404 -3.00 -27.24 9.80
N VAL A 405 -3.31 -26.23 10.60
CA VAL A 405 -3.76 -24.91 10.15
C VAL A 405 -2.69 -23.86 10.45
N ARG A 406 -2.33 -23.06 9.44
CA ARG A 406 -1.37 -21.95 9.57
C ARG A 406 -2.03 -20.65 9.09
N PRO A 407 -2.53 -19.80 10.01
CA PRO A 407 -3.12 -18.52 9.67
C PRO A 407 -2.23 -17.64 8.81
N VAL A 408 -2.85 -16.96 7.86
CA VAL A 408 -2.28 -15.81 7.16
C VAL A 408 -3.10 -14.55 7.49
N ILE A 409 -2.40 -13.45 7.76
CA ILE A 409 -2.97 -12.11 7.96
C ILE A 409 -2.12 -11.07 7.22
N ASN A 410 -2.67 -9.88 7.00
CA ASN A 410 -1.93 -8.72 6.50
C ASN A 410 -1.90 -7.65 7.60
N ILE A 411 -0.74 -7.13 8.01
CA ILE A 411 -0.66 -5.98 8.94
C ILE A 411 -0.45 -4.68 8.16
N LYS A 412 -1.08 -3.58 8.61
CA LYS A 412 -1.15 -2.32 7.87
C LYS A 412 0.23 -1.76 7.53
N SER A 413 0.33 -1.08 6.39
CA SER A 413 1.57 -0.43 5.92
C SER A 413 2.11 0.62 6.90
N ASN A 414 1.23 1.23 7.70
CA ASN A 414 1.54 2.32 8.62
C ASN A 414 1.92 1.90 10.06
N VAL A 415 2.23 0.62 10.30
CA VAL A 415 2.71 0.15 11.61
C VAL A 415 4.19 0.46 11.82
N ILE A 416 4.58 0.82 13.05
CA ILE A 416 6.00 1.01 13.42
C ILE A 416 6.61 -0.36 13.76
N ILE A 417 7.75 -0.67 13.15
CA ILE A 417 8.52 -1.90 13.42
C ILE A 417 9.92 -1.59 13.95
N THR A 418 10.47 -2.48 14.76
CA THR A 418 11.84 -2.41 15.31
C THR A 418 12.46 -3.81 15.39
N GLY A 419 13.78 -3.95 15.22
CA GLY A 419 14.49 -5.24 15.21
C GLY A 419 15.17 -5.54 13.86
N SER A 420 15.90 -6.64 13.77
CA SER A 420 16.66 -7.07 12.57
C SER A 420 15.92 -8.07 11.66
N GLY A 421 14.87 -8.68 12.19
CA GLY A 421 14.08 -9.72 11.53
C GLY A 421 14.59 -11.15 11.73
N THR A 422 15.65 -11.35 12.53
CA THR A 422 16.23 -12.68 12.78
C THR A 422 15.37 -13.50 13.74
N SER A 423 15.58 -14.82 13.84
CA SER A 423 14.86 -15.65 14.82
C SER A 423 15.15 -15.27 16.28
N SER A 424 16.33 -14.71 16.54
CA SER A 424 16.77 -14.21 17.85
C SER A 424 16.35 -12.76 18.15
N ASP A 425 16.10 -11.97 17.11
CA ASP A 425 15.70 -10.57 17.16
C ASP A 425 14.73 -10.28 16.00
N PRO A 426 13.48 -10.75 16.11
CA PRO A 426 12.47 -10.59 15.06
C PRO A 426 12.05 -9.12 14.97
N TYR A 427 11.47 -8.70 13.85
CA TYR A 427 10.79 -7.40 13.81
C TYR A 427 9.64 -7.41 14.82
N VAL A 428 9.46 -6.34 15.58
CA VAL A 428 8.39 -6.21 16.59
C VAL A 428 7.50 -5.05 16.21
N VAL A 429 6.19 -5.27 16.13
CA VAL A 429 5.22 -4.19 15.89
C VAL A 429 4.95 -3.42 17.20
N LYS A 430 5.26 -2.12 17.20
CA LYS A 430 5.19 -1.25 18.39
C LYS A 430 3.76 -1.17 18.94
N GLY A 431 3.59 -1.50 20.21
CA GLY A 431 2.28 -1.53 20.90
C GLY A 431 1.53 -2.86 20.83
N THR A 432 2.19 -3.96 20.42
CA THR A 432 1.54 -5.29 20.24
C THR A 432 2.26 -6.44 20.99
N ASN A 433 2.96 -6.08 22.07
CA ASN A 433 3.68 -6.98 23.00
C ASN A 433 2.93 -7.12 24.31
#